data_AF-A0A960HP75-F1
#
_entry.id   AF-A0A960HP75-F1
#
_cell.length_a   1.000
_cell.length_b   1.000
_cell.length_c   1.000
_cell.angle_alpha   90.00
_cell.angle_beta   90.00
_cell.angle_gamma   90.00
#
_symmetry.space_group_name_H-M   'P 1'
#
loop_
_entity.id
_entity.type
_entity.pdbx_description
1 polymer ?
#
loop_
_entity_poly.entity_id
_entity_poly.type
_entity_poly.pdbx_seq_one_letter_code
_entity_poly.pdbx_strand_id
1 'polypeptide(L)'
;MTATERLAELEARVQRDLELTAYPRPTWLTPRQVDGRTVADVAIVGGGQAGLTIAFGLKRRGIPNTVVLDAAPQGSEGPWTTYAAMHTLRTPKGLTGPDQGVPSLTPEAWYRAAHGDAAWEAMTFIPKEHWQDYLGWYRRVTGARVHNDVTVTGIEPAGEHLAVHHSACTTLARRVVLATGMAGNGVWTVPSVIADAVPADRYVHTGAPVDFSRFRGQRVGVLGGGASGFDYAGSALEHGAARVDLFYRRPRVPRVNPFRWMEFYAFGAHFPDLPDEDKWRFTVQFARTNQPPPQSTWYRCTRWDDFAWHTSAGWR
;
A
#
# COMPACT_ATOMS: atom_id res chain seq x y z
N MET A 1 -4.59 -6.30 -32.47
CA MET A 1 -4.73 -7.10 -31.24
C MET A 1 -5.57 -6.38 -30.22
N THR A 2 -6.47 -7.09 -29.55
CA THR A 2 -7.28 -6.62 -28.43
C THR A 2 -6.47 -6.60 -27.12
N ALA A 3 -7.00 -5.97 -26.07
CA ALA A 3 -6.37 -6.01 -24.73
C ALA A 3 -6.28 -7.44 -24.18
N THR A 4 -7.32 -8.25 -24.39
CA THR A 4 -7.38 -9.65 -23.96
C THR A 4 -6.29 -10.49 -24.62
N GLU A 5 -6.08 -10.34 -25.93
CA GLU A 5 -5.02 -11.05 -26.66
C GLU A 5 -3.64 -10.65 -26.16
N ARG A 6 -3.38 -9.34 -25.97
CA ARG A 6 -2.09 -8.85 -25.45
C ARG A 6 -1.82 -9.34 -24.03
N LEU A 7 -2.85 -9.38 -23.16
CA LEU A 7 -2.71 -9.91 -21.80
C LEU A 7 -2.40 -11.40 -21.81
N ALA A 8 -3.07 -12.19 -22.67
CA ALA A 8 -2.77 -13.61 -22.80
C ALA A 8 -1.33 -13.86 -23.28
N GLU A 9 -0.84 -13.08 -24.24
CA GLU A 9 0.57 -13.14 -24.67
C GLU A 9 1.55 -12.75 -23.55
N LEU A 10 1.22 -11.72 -22.77
CA LEU A 10 2.03 -11.33 -21.62
C LEU A 10 2.06 -12.44 -20.57
N GLU A 11 0.92 -13.06 -20.25
CA GLU A 11 0.83 -14.16 -19.28
C GLU A 11 1.65 -15.38 -19.75
N ALA A 12 1.61 -15.72 -21.04
CA ALA A 12 2.46 -16.76 -21.61
C ALA A 12 3.96 -16.40 -21.48
N ARG A 13 4.31 -15.13 -21.72
CA ARG A 13 5.68 -14.62 -21.52
C ARG A 13 6.12 -14.69 -20.07
N VAL A 14 5.23 -14.36 -19.12
CA VAL A 14 5.48 -14.54 -17.68
C VAL A 14 5.84 -15.99 -17.39
N GLN A 15 5.04 -16.97 -17.82
CA GLN A 15 5.37 -18.37 -17.58
C GLN A 15 6.73 -18.76 -18.16
N ARG A 16 7.02 -18.30 -19.39
CA ARG A 16 8.31 -18.54 -20.03
C ARG A 16 9.49 -17.95 -19.25
N ASP A 17 9.38 -16.70 -18.81
CA ASP A 17 10.43 -16.02 -18.03
C ASP A 17 10.63 -16.70 -16.67
N LEU A 18 9.54 -17.16 -16.04
CA LEU A 18 9.60 -17.92 -14.79
C LEU A 18 10.34 -19.24 -14.99
N GLU A 19 10.06 -19.99 -16.05
CA GLU A 19 10.77 -21.23 -16.38
C GLU A 19 12.26 -21.00 -16.64
N LEU A 20 12.60 -19.97 -17.42
CA LEU A 20 13.98 -19.62 -17.78
C LEU A 20 14.82 -19.25 -16.55
N THR A 21 14.17 -18.64 -15.56
CA THR A 21 14.84 -18.14 -14.35
C THR A 21 14.59 -19.03 -13.13
N ALA A 22 14.03 -20.23 -13.29
CA ALA A 22 13.64 -21.10 -12.18
C ALA A 22 14.80 -21.81 -11.45
N TYR A 23 16.06 -21.54 -11.79
CA TYR A 23 17.20 -22.22 -11.17
C TYR A 23 17.60 -21.57 -9.83
N PRO A 24 17.80 -22.34 -8.74
CA PRO A 24 17.54 -23.78 -8.62
C PRO A 24 16.04 -24.10 -8.41
N ARG A 25 15.56 -25.17 -9.07
CA ARG A 25 14.15 -25.59 -9.05
C ARG A 25 13.67 -26.37 -7.81
N PRO A 26 14.51 -27.17 -7.12
CA PRO A 26 14.01 -28.04 -6.05
C PRO A 26 13.35 -27.26 -4.90
N THR A 27 12.19 -27.75 -4.45
CA THR A 27 11.73 -27.46 -3.09
C THR A 27 12.64 -28.22 -2.13
N TRP A 28 13.20 -27.51 -1.16
CA TRP A 28 14.25 -28.04 -0.28
C TRP A 28 13.77 -28.20 1.18
N LEU A 29 12.53 -27.81 1.47
CA LEU A 29 11.92 -28.02 2.78
C LEU A 29 11.07 -29.30 2.79
N THR A 30 11.29 -30.13 3.79
CA THR A 30 10.41 -31.29 4.08
C THR A 30 9.06 -30.79 4.60
N PRO A 31 7.94 -31.18 3.97
CA PRO A 31 6.60 -30.85 4.47
C PRO A 31 6.40 -31.32 5.92
N ARG A 32 5.72 -30.51 6.73
CA ARG A 32 5.39 -30.85 8.12
C ARG A 32 3.89 -31.03 8.29
N GLN A 33 3.52 -31.95 9.18
CA GLN A 33 2.14 -32.14 9.60
C GLN A 33 2.07 -32.24 11.12
N VAL A 34 0.96 -31.77 11.69
CA VAL A 34 0.59 -31.93 13.10
C VAL A 34 -0.86 -32.38 13.12
N ASP A 35 -1.15 -33.50 13.77
CA ASP A 35 -2.51 -34.08 13.86
C ASP A 35 -3.23 -34.20 12.50
N GLY A 36 -2.49 -34.62 11.47
CA GLY A 36 -2.98 -34.75 10.10
C GLY A 36 -3.20 -33.43 9.35
N ARG A 37 -2.88 -32.28 9.94
CA ARG A 37 -2.97 -30.96 9.29
C ARG A 37 -1.60 -30.52 8.78
N THR A 38 -1.53 -30.07 7.53
CA THR A 38 -0.32 -29.49 6.96
C THR A 38 0.04 -28.18 7.67
N VAL A 39 1.30 -28.07 8.09
CA VAL A 39 1.88 -26.83 8.64
C VAL A 39 2.41 -26.00 7.48
N ALA A 40 2.03 -24.72 7.41
CA ALA A 40 2.60 -23.80 6.43
C ALA A 40 4.09 -23.57 6.73
N ASP A 41 4.94 -23.49 5.71
CA ASP A 41 6.33 -23.09 5.93
C ASP A 41 6.38 -21.61 6.34
N VAL A 42 5.57 -20.78 5.69
CA VAL A 42 5.40 -19.37 6.05
C VAL A 42 3.91 -18.98 5.99
N ALA A 43 3.42 -18.37 7.06
CA ALA A 43 2.16 -17.61 7.03
C ALA A 43 2.47 -16.12 6.91
N ILE A 44 1.86 -15.44 5.96
CA ILE A 44 2.01 -14.00 5.72
C ILE A 44 0.71 -13.32 6.12
N VAL A 45 0.78 -12.36 7.04
CA VAL A 45 -0.38 -11.57 7.48
C VAL A 45 -0.42 -10.26 6.68
N GLY A 46 -1.38 -10.14 5.77
CA GLY A 46 -1.51 -9.06 4.81
C GLY A 46 -1.16 -9.51 3.38
N GLY A 47 -2.15 -9.44 2.49
CA GLY A 47 -2.13 -9.77 1.07
C GLY A 47 -2.10 -8.56 0.14
N GLY A 48 -1.77 -7.36 0.65
CA GLY A 48 -1.40 -6.22 -0.17
C GLY A 48 -0.06 -6.41 -0.90
N GLN A 49 0.43 -5.35 -1.56
CA GLN A 49 1.65 -5.41 -2.40
C GLN A 49 2.84 -6.13 -1.76
N ALA A 50 3.13 -5.86 -0.48
CA ALA A 50 4.27 -6.45 0.21
C ALA A 50 4.07 -7.96 0.40
N GLY A 51 2.89 -8.38 0.85
CA GLY A 51 2.56 -9.78 1.04
C GLY A 51 2.61 -10.59 -0.26
N LEU A 52 2.09 -10.04 -1.36
CA LEU A 52 2.19 -10.65 -2.68
C LEU A 52 3.65 -10.79 -3.13
N THR A 53 4.45 -9.74 -2.94
CA THR A 53 5.88 -9.74 -3.28
C THR A 53 6.65 -10.80 -2.50
N ILE A 54 6.39 -10.90 -1.19
CA ILE A 54 7.04 -11.87 -0.30
C ILE A 54 6.61 -13.29 -0.68
N ALA A 55 5.32 -13.53 -0.89
CA ALA A 55 4.79 -14.84 -1.27
C ALA A 55 5.44 -15.35 -2.57
N PHE A 56 5.51 -14.49 -3.59
CA PHE A 56 6.17 -14.83 -4.84
C PHE A 56 7.69 -15.00 -4.67
N GLY A 57 8.36 -14.12 -3.92
CA GLY A 57 9.79 -14.21 -3.62
C GLY A 57 10.18 -15.49 -2.86
N LEU A 58 9.33 -15.98 -1.95
CA LEU A 58 9.49 -17.25 -1.24
C LEU A 58 9.29 -18.44 -2.17
N LYS A 59 8.24 -18.41 -3.01
CA LYS A 59 8.00 -19.44 -4.05
C LYS A 59 9.22 -19.58 -4.97
N ARG A 60 9.78 -18.46 -5.41
CA ARG A 60 11.00 -18.38 -6.24
C ARG A 60 12.25 -18.95 -5.57
N ARG A 61 12.26 -19.03 -4.24
CA ARG A 61 13.34 -19.61 -3.43
C ARG A 61 13.06 -21.05 -3.00
N GLY A 62 12.08 -21.72 -3.60
CA GLY A 62 11.75 -23.11 -3.29
C GLY A 62 10.94 -23.30 -2.00
N ILE A 63 10.18 -22.28 -1.57
CA ILE A 63 9.28 -22.32 -0.41
C ILE A 63 7.81 -22.11 -0.88
N PRO A 64 7.22 -23.05 -1.64
CA PRO A 64 5.90 -22.86 -2.25
C PRO A 64 4.74 -23.02 -1.26
N ASN A 65 4.94 -23.68 -0.11
CA ASN A 65 3.94 -23.88 0.94
C ASN A 65 3.83 -22.63 1.83
N THR A 66 3.51 -21.51 1.18
CA THR A 66 3.27 -20.21 1.80
C THR A 66 1.78 -19.91 1.72
N VAL A 67 1.20 -19.44 2.82
CA VAL A 67 -0.20 -19.00 2.90
C VAL A 67 -0.23 -17.51 3.24
N VAL A 68 -1.10 -16.75 2.57
CA VAL A 68 -1.31 -15.34 2.84
C VAL A 68 -2.72 -15.16 3.40
N LEU A 69 -2.85 -14.43 4.50
CA LEU A 69 -4.12 -14.16 5.17
C LEU A 69 -4.38 -12.65 5.10
N ASP A 70 -5.51 -12.23 4.54
CA ASP A 70 -5.89 -10.82 4.45
C ASP A 70 -7.33 -10.61 4.94
N ALA A 71 -7.55 -9.53 5.69
CA ALA A 71 -8.86 -9.17 6.22
C ALA A 71 -9.79 -8.55 5.17
N ALA A 72 -9.23 -7.95 4.12
CA ALA A 72 -10.00 -7.32 3.07
C ALA A 72 -10.56 -8.35 2.09
N PRO A 73 -11.73 -8.05 1.48
CA PRO A 73 -12.24 -8.80 0.34
C PRO A 73 -11.23 -8.83 -0.81
N GLN A 74 -11.31 -9.87 -1.63
CA GLN A 74 -10.48 -10.00 -2.82
C GLN A 74 -10.61 -8.77 -3.74
N GLY A 75 -9.47 -8.19 -4.14
CA GLY A 75 -9.43 -7.00 -4.99
C GLY A 75 -9.46 -5.68 -4.21
N SER A 76 -9.52 -5.72 -2.87
CA SER A 76 -9.49 -4.55 -1.99
C SER A 76 -8.33 -4.60 -0.98
N GLU A 77 -7.34 -5.47 -1.20
CA GLU A 77 -6.19 -5.61 -0.31
C GLU A 77 -5.30 -4.37 -0.34
N GLY A 78 -5.14 -3.72 0.82
CA GLY A 78 -4.36 -2.50 0.95
C GLY A 78 -5.16 -1.22 0.70
N PRO A 79 -4.48 -0.09 0.46
CA PRO A 79 -5.10 1.23 0.54
C PRO A 79 -5.79 1.71 -0.75
N TRP A 80 -5.45 1.11 -1.90
CA TRP A 80 -5.60 1.76 -3.20
C TRP A 80 -7.05 2.01 -3.61
N THR A 81 -7.94 1.05 -3.37
CA THR A 81 -9.38 1.18 -3.63
C THR A 81 -10.21 1.38 -2.37
N THR A 82 -9.55 1.53 -1.20
CA THR A 82 -10.21 1.63 0.10
C THR A 82 -10.24 3.07 0.60
N TYR A 83 -9.22 3.53 1.33
CA TYR A 83 -9.18 4.86 1.95
C TYR A 83 -8.25 5.85 1.24
N ALA A 84 -7.46 5.42 0.25
CA ALA A 84 -6.60 6.31 -0.52
C ALA A 84 -7.41 7.30 -1.35
N ALA A 85 -7.12 8.59 -1.21
CA ALA A 85 -7.84 9.68 -1.87
C ALA A 85 -7.01 10.43 -2.94
N MET A 86 -5.79 9.97 -3.23
CA MET A 86 -5.03 10.46 -4.39
C MET A 86 -5.58 9.87 -5.70
N HIS A 87 -5.43 10.53 -6.84
CA HIS A 87 -5.81 9.92 -8.14
C HIS A 87 -4.76 8.93 -8.65
N THR A 88 -3.48 9.22 -8.40
CA THR A 88 -2.37 8.43 -8.91
C THR A 88 -1.39 8.11 -7.78
N LEU A 89 -0.55 7.11 -8.01
CA LEU A 89 0.62 6.88 -7.19
C LEU A 89 1.53 8.11 -7.21
N ARG A 90 2.36 8.23 -6.17
CA ARG A 90 3.36 9.32 -6.03
C ARG A 90 4.74 8.94 -6.57
N THR A 91 4.92 7.67 -6.91
CA THR A 91 6.13 7.14 -7.53
C THR A 91 5.99 7.19 -9.05
N PRO A 92 7.01 7.66 -9.79
CA PRO A 92 6.98 7.71 -11.25
C PRO A 92 6.66 6.35 -11.88
N LYS A 93 6.06 6.37 -13.09
CA LYS A 93 5.65 5.14 -13.80
C LYS A 93 6.77 4.10 -13.99
N GLY A 94 8.04 4.52 -14.07
CA GLY A 94 9.19 3.62 -14.29
C GLY A 94 9.56 2.72 -13.10
N LEU A 95 8.83 2.76 -11.98
CA LEU A 95 9.04 1.83 -10.87
C LEU A 95 8.70 0.39 -11.28
N THR A 96 9.61 -0.55 -11.05
CA THR A 96 9.41 -1.97 -11.42
C THR A 96 8.51 -2.74 -10.45
N GLY A 97 8.23 -2.18 -9.26
CA GLY A 97 7.23 -2.71 -8.34
C GLY A 97 7.60 -4.08 -7.75
N PRO A 98 6.65 -5.02 -7.62
CA PRO A 98 6.86 -6.35 -7.05
C PRO A 98 7.47 -7.37 -8.02
N ASP A 99 8.09 -6.94 -9.13
CA ASP A 99 8.49 -7.81 -10.25
C ASP A 99 9.54 -8.89 -9.92
N GLN A 100 10.28 -8.73 -8.81
CA GLN A 100 11.36 -9.63 -8.39
C GLN A 100 12.41 -9.88 -9.49
N GLY A 101 12.66 -8.89 -10.36
CA GLY A 101 13.61 -8.98 -11.47
C GLY A 101 13.10 -9.75 -12.69
N VAL A 102 11.79 -9.97 -12.80
CA VAL A 102 11.14 -10.62 -13.95
C VAL A 102 10.49 -9.54 -14.83
N PRO A 103 11.05 -9.18 -16.00
CA PRO A 103 10.58 -8.04 -16.79
C PRO A 103 9.10 -8.11 -17.19
N SER A 104 8.60 -9.30 -17.52
CA SER A 104 7.20 -9.52 -17.87
C SER A 104 6.23 -9.36 -16.70
N LEU A 105 6.71 -9.28 -15.45
CA LEU A 105 5.90 -8.99 -14.26
C LEU A 105 5.88 -7.51 -13.89
N THR A 106 6.56 -6.64 -14.63
CA THR A 106 6.60 -5.19 -14.31
C THR A 106 5.22 -4.52 -14.52
N PRO A 107 4.93 -3.45 -13.76
CA PRO A 107 3.73 -2.63 -13.97
C PRO A 107 3.64 -2.09 -15.40
N GLU A 108 4.78 -1.76 -16.02
CA GLU A 108 4.85 -1.32 -17.41
C GLU A 108 4.37 -2.40 -18.38
N ALA A 109 4.91 -3.62 -18.26
CA ALA A 109 4.53 -4.72 -19.14
C ALA A 109 3.03 -5.01 -19.07
N TRP A 110 2.48 -5.04 -17.86
CA TRP A 110 1.04 -5.20 -17.64
C TRP A 110 0.24 -4.04 -18.21
N TYR A 111 0.62 -2.79 -17.93
CA TYR A 111 -0.15 -1.63 -18.35
C TYR A 111 -0.20 -1.51 -19.88
N ARG A 112 0.94 -1.75 -20.56
CA ARG A 112 0.99 -1.79 -22.04
C ARG A 112 0.12 -2.90 -22.60
N ALA A 113 0.10 -4.08 -21.98
CA ALA A 113 -0.79 -5.16 -22.41
C ALA A 113 -2.26 -4.78 -22.25
N ALA A 114 -2.65 -4.26 -21.08
CA ALA A 114 -4.03 -3.90 -20.74
C ALA A 114 -4.55 -2.68 -21.52
N HIS A 115 -3.74 -1.62 -21.65
CA HIS A 115 -4.18 -0.31 -22.14
C HIS A 115 -3.49 0.16 -23.44
N GLY A 116 -2.41 -0.52 -23.87
CA GLY A 116 -1.65 -0.18 -25.08
C GLY A 116 -0.50 0.79 -24.84
N ASP A 117 0.44 0.83 -25.79
CA ASP A 117 1.67 1.63 -25.69
C ASP A 117 1.42 3.13 -25.62
N ALA A 118 0.52 3.65 -26.45
CA ALA A 118 0.20 5.08 -26.45
C ALA A 118 -0.32 5.56 -25.08
N ALA A 119 -1.11 4.75 -24.38
CA ALA A 119 -1.61 5.06 -23.06
C ALA A 119 -0.49 5.08 -22.01
N TRP A 120 0.48 4.16 -22.11
CA TRP A 120 1.66 4.17 -21.25
C TRP A 120 2.51 5.41 -21.47
N GLU A 121 2.78 5.78 -22.74
CA GLU A 121 3.61 6.94 -23.06
C GLU A 121 2.99 8.25 -22.54
N ALA A 122 1.68 8.42 -22.70
CA ALA A 122 0.94 9.59 -22.23
C ALA A 122 0.86 9.69 -20.70
N MET A 123 1.04 8.59 -19.97
CA MET A 123 0.96 8.56 -18.51
C MET A 123 2.24 9.08 -17.86
N THR A 124 2.12 9.77 -16.72
CA THR A 124 3.26 10.15 -15.86
C THR A 124 3.28 9.32 -14.57
N PHE A 125 2.11 9.14 -13.96
CA PHE A 125 1.91 8.40 -12.72
C PHE A 125 0.75 7.42 -12.90
N ILE A 126 0.90 6.22 -12.36
CA ILE A 126 -0.10 5.15 -12.47
C ILE A 126 -1.34 5.52 -11.63
N PRO A 127 -2.56 5.50 -12.18
CA PRO A 127 -3.80 5.61 -11.40
C PRO A 127 -3.89 4.54 -10.32
N LYS A 128 -4.38 4.88 -9.13
CA LYS A 128 -4.36 3.93 -8.00
C LYS A 128 -5.24 2.71 -8.25
N GLU A 129 -6.34 2.88 -8.99
CA GLU A 129 -7.23 1.80 -9.41
C GLU A 129 -6.49 0.82 -10.33
N HIS A 130 -5.76 1.34 -11.33
CA HIS A 130 -4.94 0.49 -12.21
C HIS A 130 -3.79 -0.19 -11.47
N TRP A 131 -3.25 0.43 -10.42
CA TRP A 131 -2.30 -0.25 -9.55
C TRP A 131 -2.95 -1.42 -8.79
N GLN A 132 -4.18 -1.26 -8.30
CA GLN A 132 -4.93 -2.36 -7.69
C GLN A 132 -5.21 -3.48 -8.70
N ASP A 133 -5.63 -3.13 -9.92
CA ASP A 133 -5.87 -4.09 -11.01
C ASP A 133 -4.58 -4.87 -11.35
N TYR A 134 -3.45 -4.17 -11.42
CA TYR A 134 -2.13 -4.78 -11.59
C TYR A 134 -1.79 -5.76 -10.46
N LEU A 135 -2.00 -5.40 -9.19
CA LEU A 135 -1.76 -6.29 -8.06
C LEU A 135 -2.67 -7.52 -8.10
N GLY A 136 -3.93 -7.33 -8.51
CA GLY A 136 -4.88 -8.42 -8.74
C GLY A 136 -4.42 -9.37 -9.85
N TRP A 137 -3.96 -8.84 -10.98
CA TRP A 137 -3.33 -9.62 -12.04
C TRP A 137 -2.08 -10.34 -11.56
N TYR A 138 -1.17 -9.63 -10.88
CA TYR A 138 0.07 -10.17 -10.31
C TYR A 138 -0.19 -11.35 -9.38
N ARG A 139 -1.17 -11.23 -8.46
CA ARG A 139 -1.62 -12.31 -7.57
C ARG A 139 -2.00 -13.56 -8.37
N ARG A 140 -2.78 -13.41 -9.45
CA ARG A 140 -3.23 -14.54 -10.29
C ARG A 140 -2.06 -15.21 -10.99
N VAL A 141 -1.26 -14.44 -11.73
CA VAL A 141 -0.20 -15.01 -12.60
C VAL A 141 0.96 -15.61 -11.81
N THR A 142 1.22 -15.11 -10.60
CA THR A 142 2.22 -15.69 -9.69
C THR A 142 1.67 -16.89 -8.90
N GLY A 143 0.35 -17.05 -8.84
CA GLY A 143 -0.34 -18.11 -8.11
C GLY A 143 -0.23 -17.95 -6.59
N ALA A 144 -0.22 -16.71 -6.08
CA ALA A 144 -0.14 -16.45 -4.65
C ALA A 144 -1.43 -16.94 -3.95
N ARG A 145 -1.25 -17.77 -2.91
CA ARG A 145 -2.35 -18.37 -2.13
C ARG A 145 -2.83 -17.42 -1.03
N VAL A 146 -3.65 -16.45 -1.41
CA VAL A 146 -4.28 -15.50 -0.48
C VAL A 146 -5.67 -15.97 -0.08
N HIS A 147 -5.92 -16.01 1.23
CA HIS A 147 -7.23 -16.19 1.85
C HIS A 147 -7.73 -14.81 2.30
N ASN A 148 -8.71 -14.28 1.59
CA ASN A 148 -9.39 -13.03 1.88
C ASN A 148 -10.48 -13.23 2.94
N ASP A 149 -10.98 -12.11 3.48
CA ASP A 149 -12.02 -12.10 4.53
C ASP A 149 -11.58 -12.88 5.79
N VAL A 150 -10.26 -12.95 6.02
CA VAL A 150 -9.63 -13.65 7.15
C VAL A 150 -8.82 -12.67 7.98
N THR A 151 -9.45 -12.13 9.02
CA THR A 151 -8.77 -11.29 10.02
C THR A 151 -7.95 -12.16 10.98
N VAL A 152 -6.63 -11.96 10.99
CA VAL A 152 -5.73 -12.53 12.02
C VAL A 152 -5.88 -11.75 13.32
N THR A 153 -6.08 -12.46 14.42
CA THR A 153 -6.37 -11.88 15.75
C THR A 153 -5.31 -12.20 16.79
N GLY A 154 -4.45 -13.19 16.55
CA GLY A 154 -3.42 -13.58 17.50
C GLY A 154 -2.37 -14.51 16.89
N ILE A 155 -1.18 -14.50 17.47
CA ILE A 155 -0.09 -15.41 17.13
C ILE A 155 0.50 -15.91 18.43
N GLU A 156 0.50 -17.23 18.63
CA GLU A 156 0.98 -17.86 19.86
C GLU A 156 1.97 -19.00 19.55
N PRO A 157 2.93 -19.29 20.45
CA PRO A 157 3.76 -20.48 20.33
C PRO A 157 2.93 -21.77 20.37
N ALA A 158 3.25 -22.73 19.49
CA ALA A 158 2.60 -24.04 19.40
C ALA A 158 3.65 -25.14 19.16
N GLY A 159 4.33 -25.55 20.23
CA GLY A 159 5.46 -26.48 20.15
C GLY A 159 6.62 -25.85 19.35
N GLU A 160 7.06 -26.53 18.29
CA GLU A 160 8.07 -25.98 17.35
C GLU A 160 7.48 -25.00 16.29
N HIS A 161 6.18 -24.74 16.34
CA HIS A 161 5.45 -23.95 15.35
C HIS A 161 4.80 -22.72 16.00
N LEU A 162 4.16 -21.92 15.17
CA LEU A 162 3.33 -20.79 15.55
C LEU A 162 1.88 -21.10 15.19
N ALA A 163 0.97 -20.91 16.14
CA ALA A 163 -0.46 -20.90 15.90
C ALA A 163 -0.89 -19.48 15.51
N VAL A 164 -1.35 -19.31 14.27
CA VAL A 164 -1.93 -18.05 13.78
C VAL A 164 -3.44 -18.16 13.90
N HIS A 165 -3.99 -17.48 14.91
CA HIS A 165 -5.43 -17.41 15.13
C HIS A 165 -6.05 -16.39 14.21
N HIS A 166 -7.13 -16.77 13.53
CA HIS A 166 -7.88 -15.89 12.66
C HIS A 166 -9.36 -16.22 12.68
N SER A 167 -10.18 -15.28 12.19
CA SER A 167 -11.65 -15.37 12.18
C SER A 167 -12.23 -16.69 11.64
N ALA A 168 -11.55 -17.36 10.70
CA ALA A 168 -12.00 -18.64 10.17
C ALA A 168 -11.57 -19.87 11.02
N CYS A 169 -10.31 -19.91 11.48
CA CYS A 169 -9.74 -21.02 12.26
C CYS A 169 -8.31 -20.69 12.74
N THR A 170 -7.51 -21.71 13.06
CA THR A 170 -6.08 -21.58 13.38
C THR A 170 -5.25 -22.20 12.27
N THR A 171 -4.28 -21.44 11.75
CA THR A 171 -3.26 -21.92 10.82
C THR A 171 -1.96 -22.17 11.57
N LEU A 172 -1.40 -23.37 11.49
CA LEU A 172 -0.05 -23.65 12.00
C LEU A 172 1.00 -23.24 10.97
N ALA A 173 2.04 -22.53 11.40
CA ALA A 173 3.13 -22.10 10.54
C ALA A 173 4.50 -22.23 11.21
N ARG A 174 5.56 -22.52 10.43
CA ARG A 174 6.94 -22.55 10.94
C ARG A 174 7.50 -21.15 11.15
N ARG A 175 7.07 -20.19 10.31
CA ARG A 175 7.41 -18.77 10.38
C ARG A 175 6.19 -17.92 10.07
N VAL A 176 6.15 -16.73 10.64
CA VAL A 176 5.14 -15.72 10.34
C VAL A 176 5.81 -14.45 9.86
N VAL A 177 5.27 -13.85 8.80
CA VAL A 177 5.69 -12.54 8.30
C VAL A 177 4.53 -11.57 8.44
N LEU A 178 4.78 -10.43 9.10
CA LEU A 178 3.80 -9.36 9.25
C LEU A 178 3.96 -8.37 8.08
N ALA A 179 3.02 -8.42 7.14
CA ALA A 179 2.93 -7.55 5.97
C ALA A 179 1.65 -6.67 6.02
N THR A 180 1.27 -6.25 7.22
CA THR A 180 0.01 -5.57 7.57
C THR A 180 -0.08 -4.09 7.14
N GLY A 181 0.94 -3.59 6.43
CA GLY A 181 1.02 -2.19 6.01
C GLY A 181 1.02 -1.19 7.17
N MET A 182 0.70 0.07 6.87
CA MET A 182 0.68 1.14 7.88
C MET A 182 -0.32 0.91 9.01
N ALA A 183 -1.43 0.21 8.73
CA ALA A 183 -2.44 -0.12 9.73
C ALA A 183 -1.90 -1.07 10.81
N GLY A 184 -0.85 -1.84 10.52
CA GLY A 184 -0.21 -2.70 11.52
C GLY A 184 0.70 -1.97 12.51
N ASN A 185 1.00 -0.68 12.29
CA ASN A 185 1.89 0.10 13.16
C ASN A 185 1.17 0.67 14.40
N GLY A 186 -0.11 0.35 14.59
CA GLY A 186 -0.91 0.81 15.72
C GLY A 186 -2.30 1.27 15.28
N VAL A 187 -3.00 1.93 16.19
CA VAL A 187 -4.38 2.38 15.96
C VAL A 187 -4.40 3.76 15.30
N TRP A 188 -5.24 3.92 14.28
CA TRP A 188 -5.54 5.23 13.71
C TRP A 188 -6.11 6.15 14.78
N THR A 189 -5.45 7.30 15.01
CA THR A 189 -5.78 8.17 16.13
C THR A 189 -6.56 9.40 15.65
N VAL A 190 -7.74 9.63 16.22
CA VAL A 190 -8.47 10.90 16.11
C VAL A 190 -8.16 11.72 17.36
N PRO A 191 -7.79 13.02 17.24
CA PRO A 191 -7.56 13.87 18.41
C PRO A 191 -8.78 13.89 19.34
N SER A 192 -8.56 13.78 20.65
CA SER A 192 -9.66 13.75 21.65
C SER A 192 -10.56 14.97 21.58
N VAL A 193 -10.00 16.16 21.33
CA VAL A 193 -10.77 17.40 21.10
C VAL A 193 -11.81 17.28 19.99
N ILE A 194 -11.63 16.36 19.03
CA ILE A 194 -12.62 16.05 18.00
C ILE A 194 -13.50 14.88 18.46
N ALA A 195 -12.90 13.78 18.89
CA ALA A 195 -13.64 12.57 19.28
C ALA A 195 -14.65 12.81 20.42
N ASP A 196 -14.33 13.71 21.35
CA ASP A 196 -15.14 14.01 22.53
C ASP A 196 -16.18 15.10 22.25
N ALA A 197 -15.92 16.00 21.29
CA ALA A 197 -16.75 17.19 21.05
C ALA A 197 -17.63 17.10 19.80
N VAL A 198 -17.31 16.21 18.86
CA VAL A 198 -17.98 16.09 17.56
C VAL A 198 -18.64 14.72 17.46
N PRO A 199 -19.93 14.64 17.09
CA PRO A 199 -20.59 13.36 16.85
C PRO A 199 -19.83 12.49 15.84
N ALA A 200 -19.78 11.17 16.07
CA ALA A 200 -19.01 10.24 15.24
C ALA A 200 -19.44 10.23 13.76
N ASP A 201 -20.70 10.58 13.48
CA ASP A 201 -21.21 10.75 12.11
C ASP A 201 -20.76 12.08 11.46
N ARG A 202 -19.99 12.93 12.14
CA ARG A 202 -19.57 14.25 11.63
C ARG A 202 -18.07 14.40 11.40
N TYR A 203 -17.29 13.35 11.64
CA TYR A 203 -15.88 13.31 11.27
C TYR A 203 -15.51 11.96 10.66
N VAL A 204 -14.36 11.90 9.97
CA VAL A 204 -13.79 10.67 9.43
C VAL A 204 -12.27 10.77 9.47
N HIS A 205 -11.59 9.71 9.91
CA HIS A 205 -10.13 9.62 9.84
C HIS A 205 -9.71 9.22 8.42
N THR A 206 -8.62 9.77 7.88
CA THR A 206 -8.18 9.49 6.50
C THR A 206 -7.70 8.05 6.22
N GLY A 207 -7.72 7.21 7.25
CA GLY A 207 -7.42 5.77 7.19
C GLY A 207 -8.68 4.89 7.26
N ALA A 208 -9.87 5.51 7.30
CA ALA A 208 -11.15 4.83 7.27
C ALA A 208 -11.79 4.98 5.87
N PRO A 209 -12.67 4.04 5.46
CA PRO A 209 -13.48 4.22 4.26
C PRO A 209 -14.30 5.51 4.33
N VAL A 210 -14.44 6.19 3.20
CA VAL A 210 -15.22 7.43 3.09
C VAL A 210 -15.98 7.46 1.76
N ASP A 211 -17.28 7.74 1.83
CA ASP A 211 -18.03 8.19 0.67
C ASP A 211 -17.95 9.72 0.61
N PHE A 212 -17.23 10.27 -0.38
CA PHE A 212 -17.07 11.71 -0.53
C PHE A 212 -18.36 12.43 -0.94
N SER A 213 -19.39 11.72 -1.43
CA SER A 213 -20.67 12.31 -1.81
C SER A 213 -21.37 13.01 -0.63
N ARG A 214 -21.11 12.53 0.59
CA ARG A 214 -21.64 13.10 1.84
C ARG A 214 -21.20 14.54 2.11
N PHE A 215 -20.13 15.00 1.46
CA PHE A 215 -19.62 16.35 1.63
C PHE A 215 -20.27 17.36 0.67
N ARG A 216 -21.13 16.91 -0.25
CA ARG A 216 -21.81 17.80 -1.20
C ARG A 216 -22.58 18.91 -0.48
N GLY A 217 -22.31 20.15 -0.85
CA GLY A 217 -22.89 21.35 -0.25
C GLY A 217 -22.42 21.64 1.18
N GLN A 218 -21.54 20.81 1.76
CA GLN A 218 -21.07 20.98 3.13
C GLN A 218 -19.82 21.87 3.20
N ARG A 219 -19.60 22.46 4.37
CA ARG A 219 -18.34 23.10 4.73
C ARG A 219 -17.49 22.10 5.50
N VAL A 220 -16.30 21.76 4.99
CA VAL A 220 -15.47 20.69 5.52
C VAL A 220 -14.20 21.26 6.14
N GLY A 221 -13.94 20.95 7.40
CA GLY A 221 -12.66 21.18 8.05
C GLY A 221 -11.74 19.97 7.85
N VAL A 222 -10.54 20.19 7.31
CA VAL A 222 -9.53 19.14 7.14
C VAL A 222 -8.42 19.33 8.14
N LEU A 223 -8.14 18.24 8.85
CA LEU A 223 -7.29 18.25 10.02
C LEU A 223 -5.92 17.64 9.72
N GLY A 224 -4.96 18.49 9.33
CA GLY A 224 -3.58 18.09 9.04
C GLY A 224 -3.13 18.45 7.63
N GLY A 225 -1.91 18.99 7.51
CA GLY A 225 -1.30 19.42 6.25
C GLY A 225 -0.33 18.41 5.62
N GLY A 226 -0.46 17.13 5.98
CA GLY A 226 0.22 16.04 5.28
C GLY A 226 -0.48 15.72 3.97
N ALA A 227 0.13 14.84 3.17
CA ALA A 227 -0.40 14.49 1.86
C ALA A 227 -1.84 13.95 1.89
N SER A 228 -2.19 13.10 2.87
CA SER A 228 -3.57 12.60 3.04
C SER A 228 -4.60 13.70 3.31
N GLY A 229 -4.22 14.73 4.07
CA GLY A 229 -5.11 15.87 4.33
C GLY A 229 -5.43 16.62 3.04
N PHE A 230 -4.41 16.92 2.24
CA PHE A 230 -4.62 17.55 0.94
C PHE A 230 -5.40 16.64 -0.04
N ASP A 231 -5.16 15.32 -0.04
CA ASP A 231 -5.91 14.41 -0.91
C ASP A 231 -7.40 14.36 -0.54
N TYR A 232 -7.73 14.38 0.75
CA TYR A 232 -9.12 14.44 1.23
C TYR A 232 -9.75 15.80 0.96
N ALA A 233 -9.01 16.89 1.13
CA ALA A 233 -9.48 18.23 0.79
C ALA A 233 -9.85 18.34 -0.69
N GLY A 234 -8.94 17.93 -1.58
CA GLY A 234 -9.16 17.90 -3.02
C GLY A 234 -10.35 17.01 -3.41
N SER A 235 -10.44 15.82 -2.83
CA SER A 235 -11.53 14.88 -3.11
C SER A 235 -12.89 15.41 -2.63
N ALA A 236 -12.96 16.07 -1.48
CA ALA A 236 -14.19 16.70 -1.00
C ALA A 236 -14.66 17.83 -1.94
N LEU A 237 -13.75 18.70 -2.40
CA LEU A 237 -14.04 19.76 -3.36
C LEU A 237 -14.53 19.19 -4.70
N GLU A 238 -13.84 18.17 -5.23
CA GLU A 238 -14.21 17.49 -6.47
C GLU A 238 -15.60 16.83 -6.41
N HIS A 239 -16.07 16.46 -5.21
CA HIS A 239 -17.41 15.91 -4.98
C HIS A 239 -18.45 16.98 -4.58
N GLY A 240 -18.10 18.26 -4.68
CA GLY A 240 -19.03 19.37 -4.53
C GLY A 240 -19.18 19.88 -3.10
N ALA A 241 -18.17 19.74 -2.24
CA ALA A 241 -18.12 20.51 -0.99
C ALA A 241 -18.23 22.01 -1.28
N ALA A 242 -19.04 22.72 -0.50
CA ALA A 242 -19.26 24.15 -0.65
C ALA A 242 -18.04 24.98 -0.20
N ARG A 243 -17.23 24.44 0.70
CA ARG A 243 -15.98 25.05 1.17
C ARG A 243 -15.12 24.01 1.87
N VAL A 244 -13.80 24.13 1.72
CA VAL A 244 -12.84 23.33 2.50
C VAL A 244 -11.80 24.22 3.16
N ASP A 245 -11.70 24.11 4.49
CA ASP A 245 -10.69 24.78 5.31
C ASP A 245 -9.70 23.73 5.85
N LEU A 246 -8.45 23.76 5.37
CA LEU A 246 -7.39 22.86 5.83
C LEU A 246 -6.56 23.53 6.92
N PHE A 247 -6.46 22.88 8.09
CA PHE A 247 -5.72 23.40 9.24
C PHE A 247 -4.37 22.71 9.37
N TYR A 248 -3.31 23.52 9.39
CA TYR A 248 -1.94 23.06 9.50
C TYR A 248 -1.22 23.69 10.69
N ARG A 249 -0.82 22.83 11.65
CA ARG A 249 -0.19 23.25 12.91
C ARG A 249 1.14 24.01 12.74
N ARG A 250 1.82 23.86 11.61
CA ARG A 250 3.13 24.49 11.36
C ARG A 250 2.96 25.84 10.67
N PRO A 251 3.90 26.78 10.83
CA PRO A 251 3.79 28.11 10.24
C PRO A 251 3.90 28.13 8.72
N ARG A 252 4.52 27.11 8.11
CA ARG A 252 4.76 27.05 6.67
C ARG A 252 4.65 25.61 6.17
N VAL A 253 4.04 25.44 4.99
CA VAL A 253 4.08 24.19 4.23
C VAL A 253 5.52 23.95 3.76
N PRO A 254 6.09 22.74 3.96
CA PRO A 254 7.41 22.41 3.44
C PRO A 254 7.47 22.61 1.93
N ARG A 255 8.64 22.94 1.39
CA ARG A 255 8.85 23.10 -0.06
C ARG A 255 9.83 22.08 -0.64
N VAL A 256 10.60 21.43 0.23
CA VAL A 256 11.61 20.44 -0.14
C VAL A 256 11.15 19.09 0.35
N ASN A 257 11.19 18.09 -0.52
CA ASN A 257 10.89 16.71 -0.14
C ASN A 257 12.20 15.94 0.09
N PRO A 258 12.65 15.75 1.35
CA PRO A 258 13.86 15.01 1.64
C PRO A 258 13.75 13.53 1.27
N PHE A 259 12.53 12.98 1.13
CA PHE A 259 12.34 11.58 0.74
C PHE A 259 12.85 11.28 -0.66
N ARG A 260 12.81 12.25 -1.58
CA ARG A 260 13.29 12.05 -2.96
C ARG A 260 14.78 11.75 -3.01
N TRP A 261 15.56 12.27 -2.07
CA TRP A 261 16.99 11.97 -1.99
C TRP A 261 17.25 10.51 -1.61
N MET A 262 16.36 9.88 -0.82
CA MET A 262 16.54 8.49 -0.35
C MET A 262 16.15 7.42 -1.38
N GLU A 263 15.68 7.79 -2.57
CA GLU A 263 15.10 6.84 -3.53
C GLU A 263 16.15 5.96 -4.24
N PHE A 264 17.43 6.04 -3.87
CA PHE A 264 18.46 5.16 -4.39
C PHE A 264 18.61 3.88 -3.55
N TYR A 265 18.85 2.76 -4.24
CA TYR A 265 18.89 1.42 -3.65
C TYR A 265 19.84 1.32 -2.45
N ALA A 266 21.04 1.88 -2.55
CA ALA A 266 22.05 1.76 -1.50
C ALA A 266 21.60 2.33 -0.15
N PHE A 267 20.79 3.40 -0.13
CA PHE A 267 20.28 3.93 1.13
C PHE A 267 19.38 2.91 1.81
N GLY A 268 18.38 2.38 1.11
CA GLY A 268 17.45 1.40 1.68
C GLY A 268 18.13 0.10 2.08
N ALA A 269 19.08 -0.39 1.27
CA ALA A 269 19.78 -1.65 1.50
C ALA A 269 20.75 -1.58 2.69
N HIS A 270 21.38 -0.43 2.93
CA HIS A 270 22.45 -0.27 3.92
C HIS A 270 22.10 0.65 5.09
N PHE A 271 20.89 1.20 5.15
CA PHE A 271 20.43 1.95 6.34
C PHE A 271 20.58 1.14 7.64
N PRO A 272 20.29 -0.18 7.69
CA PRO A 272 20.53 -0.99 8.87
C PRO A 272 22.00 -1.07 9.30
N ASP A 273 22.94 -0.91 8.36
CA ASP A 273 24.39 -0.97 8.60
C ASP A 273 24.94 0.30 9.25
N LEU A 274 24.18 1.40 9.23
CA LEU A 274 24.59 2.66 9.85
C LEU A 274 24.70 2.53 11.38
N PRO A 275 25.63 3.26 12.03
CA PRO A 275 25.62 3.41 13.48
C PRO A 275 24.28 3.95 13.99
N ASP A 276 23.84 3.50 15.16
CA ASP A 276 22.55 3.92 15.73
C ASP A 276 22.46 5.45 15.95
N GLU A 277 23.59 6.09 16.27
CA GLU A 277 23.67 7.55 16.36
C GLU A 277 23.35 8.24 15.03
N ASP A 278 23.84 7.71 13.91
CA ASP A 278 23.58 8.27 12.58
C ASP A 278 22.14 8.00 12.14
N LYS A 279 21.59 6.81 12.43
CA LYS A 279 20.16 6.50 12.23
C LYS A 279 19.29 7.50 13.00
N TRP A 280 19.65 7.79 14.25
CA TRP A 280 18.94 8.76 15.09
C TRP A 280 19.03 10.19 14.52
N ARG A 281 20.24 10.68 14.26
CA ARG A 281 20.48 12.02 13.68
C ARG A 281 19.71 12.20 12.38
N PHE A 282 19.76 11.19 11.50
CA PHE A 282 19.01 11.17 10.26
C PHE A 282 17.50 11.27 10.51
N THR A 283 16.95 10.43 11.38
CA THR A 283 15.52 10.39 11.71
C THR A 283 15.03 11.72 12.31
N VAL A 284 15.82 12.35 13.17
CA VAL A 284 15.50 13.68 13.74
C VAL A 284 15.46 14.76 12.66
N GLN A 285 16.50 14.82 11.81
CA GLN A 285 16.55 15.79 10.73
C GLN A 285 15.38 15.62 9.76
N PHE A 286 15.02 14.38 9.52
CA PHE A 286 13.91 14.00 8.68
C PHE A 286 12.55 14.46 9.23
N ALA A 287 12.29 14.18 10.52
CA ALA A 287 11.06 14.60 11.20
C ALA A 287 10.88 16.13 11.23
N ARG A 288 12.00 16.87 11.37
CA ARG A 288 12.02 18.34 11.33
C ARG A 288 11.67 18.89 9.96
N THR A 289 12.31 18.36 8.90
CA THR A 289 12.10 18.82 7.52
C THR A 289 10.69 18.46 7.03
N ASN A 290 10.28 17.21 7.25
CA ASN A 290 9.02 16.62 6.77
C ASN A 290 8.85 16.73 5.25
N GLN A 291 7.80 16.12 4.70
CA GLN A 291 7.48 16.18 3.26
C GLN A 291 6.40 17.22 2.95
N PRO A 292 6.48 17.91 1.81
CA PRO A 292 5.38 18.69 1.26
C PRO A 292 4.23 17.77 0.82
N PRO A 293 2.99 18.27 0.69
CA PRO A 293 2.01 17.57 -0.13
C PRO A 293 2.54 17.43 -1.57
N PRO A 294 2.17 16.35 -2.29
CA PRO A 294 2.51 16.23 -3.71
C PRO A 294 2.00 17.46 -4.48
N GLN A 295 2.80 17.92 -5.45
CA GLN A 295 2.45 19.10 -6.24
C GLN A 295 1.12 18.95 -6.98
N SER A 296 0.82 17.75 -7.48
CA SER A 296 -0.47 17.44 -8.11
C SER A 296 -1.63 17.57 -7.13
N THR A 297 -1.49 17.04 -5.90
CA THR A 297 -2.52 17.17 -4.86
C THR A 297 -2.71 18.63 -4.44
N TRP A 298 -1.62 19.40 -4.34
CA TRP A 298 -1.71 20.83 -4.08
C TRP A 298 -2.58 21.54 -5.13
N TYR A 299 -2.29 21.33 -6.41
CA TYR A 299 -3.08 21.92 -7.50
C TYR A 299 -4.53 21.43 -7.55
N ARG A 300 -4.81 20.18 -7.14
CA ARG A 300 -6.20 19.69 -6.98
C ARG A 300 -7.00 20.54 -6.00
N CYS A 301 -6.36 21.08 -4.97
CA CYS A 301 -7.01 21.93 -3.97
C CYS A 301 -7.02 23.40 -4.40
N THR A 302 -5.88 23.96 -4.79
CA THR A 302 -5.74 25.41 -5.01
C THR A 302 -6.36 25.93 -6.30
N ARG A 303 -6.93 25.06 -7.14
CA ARG A 303 -7.71 25.48 -8.31
C ARG A 303 -9.12 25.97 -7.97
N TRP A 304 -9.55 25.77 -6.72
CA TRP A 304 -10.88 26.14 -6.24
C TRP A 304 -10.78 27.41 -5.38
N ASP A 305 -11.64 28.39 -5.65
CA ASP A 305 -11.74 29.61 -4.82
C ASP A 305 -12.27 29.28 -3.41
N ASP A 306 -13.03 28.19 -3.28
CA ASP A 306 -13.62 27.70 -2.03
C ASP A 306 -12.65 26.89 -1.15
N PHE A 307 -11.37 26.85 -1.51
CA PHE A 307 -10.32 26.20 -0.72
C PHE A 307 -9.48 27.23 0.02
N ALA A 308 -9.39 27.06 1.34
CA ALA A 308 -8.47 27.82 2.19
C ALA A 308 -7.58 26.86 2.99
N TRP A 309 -6.32 27.23 3.19
CA TRP A 309 -5.51 26.63 4.25
C TRP A 309 -5.17 27.67 5.31
N HIS A 310 -4.95 27.18 6.52
CA HIS A 310 -4.61 27.99 7.68
C HIS A 310 -3.32 27.43 8.29
N THR A 311 -2.23 28.18 8.22
CA THR A 311 -0.97 27.81 8.88
C THR A 311 -0.89 28.38 10.29
N SER A 312 -0.02 27.83 11.13
CA SER A 312 0.02 28.12 12.57
C SER A 312 -1.33 27.88 13.28
N ALA A 313 -2.24 27.15 12.63
CA ALA A 313 -3.53 26.80 13.16
C ALA A 313 -3.40 25.43 13.83
N GLY A 314 -2.90 25.47 15.06
CA GLY A 314 -2.87 24.31 15.94
C GLY A 314 -4.25 24.01 16.53
N TRP A 315 -4.39 22.81 17.08
CA TRP A 315 -5.58 22.35 17.81
C TRP A 315 -5.76 23.18 19.08
N ARG A 316 -6.70 24.14 19.08
CA ARG A 316 -7.17 24.87 20.26
C ARG A 316 -8.66 25.10 20.14
#